data_AF-A0A3C0G920-F1
#
_entry.id   AF-A0A3C0G920-F1
#
_cell.length_a   1.000
_cell.length_b   1.000
_cell.length_c   1.000
_cell.angle_alpha   90.00
_cell.angle_beta   90.00
_cell.angle_gamma   90.00
#
_symmetry.space_group_name_H-M   'P 1'
#
loop_
_entity.id
_entity.type
_entity.pdbx_description
1 polymer ?
#
loop_
_entity_poly.entity_id
_entity_poly.type
_entity_poly.pdbx_seq_one_letter_code
_entity_poly.pdbx_strand_id
1 'polypeptide(L)'
;MKKDSSQLSFLHYMELDTVEQDWVAPEIFPDVSQAKYVAVDLETCDPNLLTKGPGWVRNDGFIVGVAIAFGDFYAYYPIKHQAGGNLTQNAVMKWLKKQMTTPNVAKVFHNATYDLGWLKWAGVEVQGRIIDTMIAAPLLDENRFSYSLNNLGRDYLNDRKNEKELRAAAKDWGIDPKAELWKLPARYVGRYAEQDAALTLKLWNLFETEIEKNSLTDVFELESSLVPLLLNMREKGVR
;
A
#
# COMPACT_ATOMS: atom_id res chain seq x y z
N MET A 1 -0.60 -34.18 -45.72
CA MET A 1 -0.14 -33.01 -44.94
C MET A 1 0.19 -33.49 -43.52
N LYS A 2 1.48 -33.62 -43.18
CA LYS A 2 1.90 -33.85 -41.79
C LYS A 2 1.65 -32.53 -41.03
N LYS A 3 0.74 -32.52 -40.06
CA LYS A 3 0.57 -31.36 -39.16
C LYS A 3 1.84 -31.27 -38.31
N ASP A 4 2.46 -30.10 -38.35
CA ASP A 4 3.71 -29.78 -37.69
C ASP A 4 3.54 -29.86 -36.17
N SER A 5 4.12 -30.89 -35.55
CA SER A 5 4.04 -31.12 -34.09
C SER A 5 4.87 -30.12 -33.28
N SER A 6 5.69 -29.31 -33.95
CA SER A 6 6.52 -28.28 -33.30
C SER A 6 5.69 -27.11 -32.77
N GLN A 7 4.65 -26.67 -33.50
CA GLN A 7 3.77 -25.58 -33.06
C GLN A 7 2.88 -25.96 -31.87
N LEU A 8 2.44 -27.23 -31.80
CA LEU A 8 1.70 -27.76 -30.65
C LEU A 8 2.57 -27.80 -29.39
N SER A 9 3.86 -28.10 -29.53
CA SER A 9 4.79 -28.10 -28.39
C SER A 9 5.13 -26.69 -27.91
N PHE A 10 5.19 -25.70 -28.82
CA PHE A 10 5.50 -24.31 -28.50
C PHE A 10 4.31 -23.61 -27.81
N LEU A 11 3.09 -23.85 -28.29
CA LEU A 11 1.87 -23.35 -27.65
C LEU A 11 1.66 -23.99 -26.27
N HIS A 12 1.97 -25.27 -26.11
CA HIS A 12 1.90 -25.95 -24.81
C HIS A 12 2.99 -25.44 -23.84
N TYR A 13 4.18 -25.11 -24.33
CA TYR A 13 5.23 -24.46 -23.52
C TYR A 13 4.84 -23.04 -23.09
N MET A 14 4.20 -22.27 -23.98
CA MET A 14 3.68 -20.94 -23.63
C MET A 14 2.49 -20.99 -22.66
N GLU A 15 1.64 -22.04 -22.72
CA GLU A 15 0.58 -22.26 -21.73
C GLU A 15 1.16 -22.61 -20.35
N LEU A 16 2.23 -23.40 -20.29
CA LEU A 16 2.90 -23.78 -19.04
C LEU A 16 3.64 -22.61 -18.36
N ASP A 17 4.14 -21.64 -19.14
CA ASP A 17 4.75 -20.40 -18.63
C ASP A 17 3.72 -19.36 -18.12
N THR A 18 2.41 -19.67 -18.19
CA THR A 18 1.33 -18.79 -17.70
C THR A 18 0.52 -19.38 -16.55
N VAL A 19 1.06 -20.37 -15.84
CA VAL A 19 0.54 -20.68 -14.51
C VAL A 19 0.95 -19.53 -13.59
N GLU A 20 0.11 -18.49 -13.54
CA GLU A 20 0.20 -17.49 -12.48
C GLU A 20 0.18 -18.24 -11.16
N GLN A 21 1.34 -18.31 -10.50
CA GLN A 21 1.47 -18.97 -9.21
C GLN A 21 0.51 -18.26 -8.25
N ASP A 22 -0.48 -18.99 -7.72
CA ASP A 22 -1.42 -18.45 -6.76
C ASP A 22 -0.65 -17.73 -5.65
N TRP A 23 -1.03 -16.48 -5.36
CA TRP A 23 -0.40 -15.72 -4.30
C TRP A 23 -0.65 -16.41 -2.94
N VAL A 24 0.39 -16.44 -2.11
CA VAL A 24 0.35 -17.02 -0.76
C VAL A 24 0.84 -15.99 0.24
N ALA A 25 0.15 -15.91 1.38
CA ALA A 25 0.57 -15.02 2.46
C ALA A 25 1.96 -15.40 2.97
N PRO A 26 2.83 -14.41 3.22
CA PRO A 26 4.18 -14.66 3.72
C PRO A 26 4.15 -15.22 5.14
N GLU A 27 5.03 -16.18 5.42
CA GLU A 27 5.21 -16.74 6.76
C GLU A 27 6.31 -16.02 7.55
N ILE A 28 7.10 -15.18 6.88
CA ILE A 28 8.26 -14.50 7.45
C ILE A 28 7.87 -13.09 7.87
N PHE A 29 8.23 -12.73 9.10
CA PHE A 29 8.12 -11.39 9.65
C PHE A 29 9.51 -10.72 9.68
N PRO A 30 9.82 -9.82 8.73
CA PRO A 30 11.15 -9.23 8.63
C PRO A 30 11.41 -8.21 9.73
N ASP A 31 12.69 -7.95 10.01
CA ASP A 31 13.12 -6.84 10.87
C ASP A 31 13.54 -5.66 10.00
N VAL A 32 12.85 -4.52 10.13
CA VAL A 32 13.11 -3.32 9.31
C VAL A 32 14.13 -2.38 9.96
N SER A 33 14.65 -2.69 11.15
CA SER A 33 15.48 -1.77 11.94
C SER A 33 16.79 -1.33 11.27
N GLN A 34 17.25 -2.07 10.26
CA GLN A 34 18.45 -1.74 9.48
C GLN A 34 18.13 -1.04 8.15
N ALA A 35 16.85 -0.86 7.81
CA ALA A 35 16.45 -0.18 6.59
C ALA A 35 16.54 1.34 6.73
N LYS A 36 16.84 2.04 5.63
CA LYS A 36 16.72 3.51 5.55
C LYS A 36 15.24 3.92 5.54
N TYR A 37 14.46 3.23 4.70
CA TYR A 37 13.05 3.47 4.45
C TYR A 37 12.24 2.19 4.62
N VAL A 38 11.05 2.31 5.18
CA VAL A 38 10.00 1.31 5.08
C VAL A 38 8.74 1.99 4.55
N ALA A 39 8.28 1.57 3.38
CA ALA A 39 6.97 1.94 2.88
C ALA A 39 5.91 1.07 3.54
N VAL A 40 4.78 1.66 3.90
CA VAL A 40 3.66 0.96 4.56
C VAL A 40 2.37 1.40 3.87
N ASP A 41 1.51 0.43 3.60
CA ASP A 41 0.17 0.64 3.05
C ASP A 41 -0.83 -0.26 3.78
N LEU A 42 -2.02 0.24 4.05
CA LEU A 42 -3.08 -0.52 4.74
C LEU A 42 -4.26 -0.79 3.83
N GLU A 43 -4.60 -2.07 3.74
CA GLU A 43 -5.90 -2.48 3.22
C GLU A 43 -6.94 -2.38 4.34
N THR A 44 -8.09 -1.78 4.05
CA THR A 44 -9.07 -1.42 5.08
C THR A 44 -10.51 -1.67 4.64
N CYS A 45 -11.40 -1.87 5.61
CA CYS A 45 -12.84 -1.73 5.44
C CYS A 45 -13.24 -0.37 6.03
N ASP A 46 -13.66 0.57 5.19
CA ASP A 46 -14.12 1.90 5.59
C ASP A 46 -15.40 2.28 4.82
N PRO A 47 -16.56 1.75 5.25
CA PRO A 47 -17.81 1.76 4.46
C PRO A 47 -18.38 3.16 4.24
N ASN A 48 -17.99 4.15 5.05
CA ASN A 48 -18.52 5.51 4.99
C ASN A 48 -17.45 6.55 4.58
N LEU A 49 -16.29 6.10 4.08
CA LEU A 49 -15.16 6.97 3.72
C LEU A 49 -15.58 8.15 2.83
N LEU A 50 -16.34 7.88 1.77
CA LEU A 50 -16.70 8.89 0.77
C LEU A 50 -17.76 9.89 1.26
N THR A 51 -18.54 9.52 2.28
CA THR A 51 -19.68 10.35 2.76
C THR A 51 -19.38 11.04 4.08
N LYS A 52 -18.55 10.44 4.93
CA LYS A 52 -18.28 10.89 6.31
C LYS A 52 -16.79 11.02 6.61
N GLY A 53 -15.92 10.81 5.63
CA GLY A 53 -14.47 10.79 5.83
C GLY A 53 -13.98 9.52 6.53
N PRO A 54 -12.69 9.46 6.89
CA PRO A 54 -12.07 8.25 7.39
C PRO A 54 -12.77 7.66 8.63
N GLY A 55 -12.95 6.34 8.64
CA GLY A 55 -13.68 5.61 9.67
C GLY A 55 -12.92 5.42 10.98
N TRP A 56 -11.59 5.61 11.00
CA TRP A 56 -10.78 5.44 12.21
C TRP A 56 -11.14 6.43 13.33
N VAL A 57 -11.65 7.64 13.02
CA VAL A 57 -12.19 8.58 14.05
C VAL A 57 -13.60 8.20 14.50
N ARG A 58 -14.34 7.48 13.66
CA ARG A 58 -15.77 7.15 13.86
C ARG A 58 -15.96 5.74 14.39
N ASN A 59 -14.88 4.95 14.45
CA ASN A 59 -14.86 3.56 14.87
C ASN A 59 -15.84 2.67 14.07
N ASP A 60 -15.96 2.90 12.76
CA ASP A 60 -16.90 2.20 11.87
C ASP A 60 -16.22 1.42 10.73
N GLY A 61 -14.97 1.01 10.94
CA GLY A 61 -14.18 0.23 10.00
C GLY A 61 -13.08 -0.58 10.69
N PHE A 62 -12.19 -1.18 9.91
CA PHE A 62 -11.05 -1.96 10.43
C PHE A 62 -9.95 -2.16 9.40
N ILE A 63 -8.74 -2.46 9.88
CA ILE A 63 -7.62 -2.93 9.05
C ILE A 63 -7.88 -4.37 8.62
N VAL A 64 -7.69 -4.61 7.32
CA VAL A 64 -7.89 -5.89 6.62
C VAL A 64 -6.56 -6.60 6.44
N GLY A 65 -5.49 -5.84 6.17
CA GLY A 65 -4.14 -6.32 6.06
C GLY A 65 -3.15 -5.17 5.96
N VAL A 66 -1.87 -5.52 6.02
CA VAL A 66 -0.76 -4.56 6.08
C VAL A 66 0.24 -4.94 5.02
N ALA A 67 0.51 -4.05 4.07
CA ALA A 67 1.62 -4.20 3.15
C ALA A 67 2.82 -3.38 3.59
N ILE A 68 4.01 -3.92 3.40
CA ILE A 68 5.27 -3.19 3.61
C ILE A 68 6.22 -3.40 2.44
N ALA A 69 7.12 -2.44 2.24
CA ALA A 69 8.28 -2.60 1.35
C ALA A 69 9.52 -1.90 1.92
N PHE A 70 10.68 -2.52 1.80
CA PHE A 70 11.98 -1.94 2.16
C PHE A 70 13.10 -2.65 1.37
N GLY A 71 14.06 -1.89 0.84
CA GLY A 71 15.04 -2.45 -0.10
C GLY A 71 14.32 -3.15 -1.27
N ASP A 72 14.69 -4.41 -1.52
CA ASP A 72 14.04 -5.25 -2.54
C ASP A 72 12.90 -6.12 -1.97
N PHE A 73 12.67 -6.06 -0.66
CA PHE A 73 11.62 -6.83 0.01
C PHE A 73 10.28 -6.09 -0.06
N TYR A 74 9.21 -6.83 -0.35
CA TYR A 74 7.84 -6.38 -0.17
C TYR A 74 6.95 -7.57 0.18
N ALA A 75 5.89 -7.32 0.95
CA ALA A 75 5.00 -8.37 1.46
C ALA A 75 3.66 -7.79 1.91
N TYR A 76 2.58 -8.56 1.75
CA TYR A 76 1.27 -8.26 2.32
C TYR A 76 0.86 -9.28 3.40
N TYR A 77 0.47 -8.77 4.57
CA TYR A 77 0.06 -9.55 5.74
C TYR A 77 -1.45 -9.42 5.98
N PRO A 78 -2.28 -10.32 5.41
CA PRO A 78 -3.73 -10.31 5.59
C PRO A 78 -4.13 -10.73 7.00
N ILE A 79 -5.08 -10.04 7.61
CA ILE A 79 -5.57 -10.33 8.98
C ILE A 79 -7.08 -10.45 9.08
N LYS A 80 -7.85 -9.86 8.16
CA LYS A 80 -9.32 -9.76 8.29
C LYS A 80 -10.11 -9.79 6.98
N HIS A 81 -9.63 -10.51 5.97
CA HIS A 81 -10.44 -10.87 4.81
C HIS A 81 -11.61 -11.78 5.21
N GLN A 82 -12.83 -11.46 4.78
CA GLN A 82 -14.04 -12.21 5.10
C GLN A 82 -14.00 -13.64 4.56
N ALA A 83 -13.47 -13.82 3.34
CA ALA A 83 -13.42 -15.10 2.65
C ALA A 83 -12.13 -15.90 2.92
N GLY A 84 -11.29 -15.47 3.86
CA GLY A 84 -10.14 -16.24 4.34
C GLY A 84 -8.80 -15.90 3.70
N GLY A 85 -7.79 -16.70 4.04
CA GLY A 85 -6.37 -16.45 3.71
C GLY A 85 -5.64 -15.56 4.70
N ASN A 86 -6.18 -15.37 5.91
CA ASN A 86 -5.62 -14.50 6.94
C ASN A 86 -4.56 -15.21 7.78
N LEU A 87 -3.54 -14.44 8.17
CA LEU A 87 -2.61 -14.78 9.24
C LEU A 87 -3.25 -14.49 10.61
N THR A 88 -2.58 -14.94 11.68
CA THR A 88 -3.01 -14.62 13.04
C THR A 88 -2.87 -13.11 13.29
N GLN A 89 -3.98 -12.40 13.43
CA GLN A 89 -4.02 -10.95 13.65
C GLN A 89 -3.06 -10.50 14.78
N ASN A 90 -3.06 -11.18 15.92
CA ASN A 90 -2.19 -10.84 17.04
C ASN A 90 -0.69 -10.93 16.69
N ALA A 91 -0.30 -11.91 15.86
CA ALA A 91 1.10 -12.06 15.44
C ALA A 91 1.51 -10.91 14.52
N VAL A 92 0.69 -10.60 13.51
CA VAL A 92 0.93 -9.50 12.56
C VAL A 92 0.96 -8.16 13.28
N MET A 93 -0.01 -7.86 14.14
CA MET A 93 -0.08 -6.57 14.84
C MET A 93 1.04 -6.39 15.86
N LYS A 94 1.46 -7.47 16.55
CA LYS A 94 2.62 -7.43 17.46
C LYS A 94 3.91 -7.14 16.68
N TRP A 95 4.09 -7.79 15.54
CA TRP A 95 5.23 -7.55 14.66
C TRP A 95 5.21 -6.11 14.13
N LEU A 96 4.08 -5.66 13.57
CA LEU A 96 3.92 -4.31 13.02
C LEU A 96 4.23 -3.24 14.07
N LYS A 97 3.73 -3.40 15.30
CA LYS A 97 4.04 -2.47 16.40
C LYS A 97 5.54 -2.38 16.67
N LYS A 98 6.27 -3.49 16.65
CA LYS A 98 7.73 -3.50 16.76
C LYS A 98 8.39 -2.75 15.60
N GLN A 99 7.93 -2.97 14.37
CA GLN A 99 8.53 -2.33 13.19
C GLN A 99 8.25 -0.81 13.15
N MET A 100 7.05 -0.37 13.52
CA MET A 100 6.68 1.06 13.47
C MET A 100 7.31 1.91 14.58
N THR A 101 7.79 1.29 15.66
CA THR A 101 8.46 1.94 16.79
C THR A 101 9.99 2.00 16.64
N THR A 102 10.48 2.08 15.40
CA THR A 102 11.90 2.17 15.05
C THR A 102 12.28 3.62 14.66
N PRO A 103 12.65 4.51 15.59
CA PRO A 103 12.76 5.95 15.32
C PRO A 103 13.79 6.33 14.24
N ASN A 104 14.80 5.47 14.01
CA ASN A 104 15.85 5.70 13.02
C ASN A 104 15.46 5.28 11.59
N VAL A 105 14.32 4.63 11.41
CA VAL A 105 13.81 4.21 10.09
C VAL A 105 12.72 5.18 9.69
N ALA A 106 12.82 5.79 8.51
CA ALA A 106 11.77 6.68 8.01
C ALA A 106 10.63 5.86 7.38
N LYS A 107 9.38 6.28 7.65
CA LYS A 107 8.16 5.59 7.22
C LYS A 107 7.60 6.33 6.03
N VAL A 108 7.47 5.63 4.91
CA VAL A 108 6.99 6.16 3.64
C VAL A 108 5.56 5.71 3.43
N PHE A 109 4.70 6.64 3.06
CA PHE A 109 3.30 6.39 2.76
C PHE A 109 2.91 7.11 1.45
N HIS A 110 1.71 6.80 0.98
CA HIS A 110 1.01 7.58 -0.03
C HIS A 110 -0.35 7.97 0.54
N ASN A 111 -0.54 9.26 0.89
CA ASN A 111 -1.65 9.73 1.71
C ASN A 111 -1.56 9.28 3.19
N ALA A 112 -0.43 9.56 3.83
CA ALA A 112 -0.04 9.10 5.17
C ALA A 112 -1.11 9.29 6.24
N THR A 113 -1.87 10.40 6.19
CA THR A 113 -2.90 10.70 7.19
C THR A 113 -4.00 9.64 7.26
N TYR A 114 -4.23 8.86 6.20
CA TYR A 114 -5.20 7.77 6.22
C TYR A 114 -4.67 6.58 7.01
N ASP A 115 -3.49 6.07 6.63
CA ASP A 115 -2.86 4.90 7.27
C ASP A 115 -2.49 5.17 8.72
N LEU A 116 -1.88 6.33 9.00
CA LEU A 116 -1.50 6.73 10.36
C LEU A 116 -2.70 6.79 11.31
N GLY A 117 -3.87 7.20 10.80
CA GLY A 117 -5.11 7.20 11.56
C GLY A 117 -5.55 5.78 11.95
N TRP A 118 -5.52 4.85 11.00
CA TRP A 118 -5.82 3.43 11.24
C TRP A 118 -4.79 2.75 12.13
N LEU A 119 -3.50 3.04 11.98
CA LEU A 119 -2.43 2.56 12.85
C LEU A 119 -2.65 3.03 14.29
N LYS A 120 -2.95 4.32 14.49
CA LYS A 120 -3.27 4.89 15.80
C LYS A 120 -4.52 4.23 16.40
N TRP A 121 -5.59 4.07 15.61
CA TRP A 121 -6.80 3.35 16.02
C TRP A 121 -6.50 1.92 16.47
N ALA A 122 -5.57 1.24 15.81
CA ALA A 122 -5.12 -0.11 16.16
C ALA A 122 -4.09 -0.15 17.32
N GLY A 123 -3.76 0.99 17.95
CA GLY A 123 -2.79 1.06 19.04
C GLY A 123 -1.32 0.88 18.60
N VAL A 124 -1.03 1.14 17.32
CA VAL A 124 0.31 1.16 16.74
C VAL A 124 0.82 2.60 16.72
N GLU A 125 1.85 2.85 17.53
CA GLU A 125 2.57 4.12 17.51
C GLU A 125 3.60 4.11 16.36
N VAL A 126 3.63 5.19 15.60
CA VAL A 126 4.58 5.39 14.50
C VAL A 126 5.63 6.41 14.94
N GLN A 127 6.88 5.97 14.99
CA GLN A 127 8.02 6.79 15.36
C GLN A 127 8.95 7.04 14.16
N GLY A 128 9.79 8.08 14.23
CA GLY A 128 10.71 8.44 13.16
C GLY A 128 10.08 9.38 12.12
N ARG A 129 10.84 9.71 11.08
CA ARG A 129 10.40 10.63 10.01
C ARG A 129 9.25 10.00 9.22
N ILE A 130 8.15 10.75 9.08
CA ILE A 130 7.01 10.39 8.24
C ILE A 130 7.21 11.08 6.89
N ILE A 131 7.09 10.30 5.83
CA ILE A 131 7.27 10.74 4.45
C ILE A 131 5.98 10.41 3.71
N ASP A 132 5.40 11.40 3.04
CA ASP A 132 4.20 11.22 2.24
C ASP A 132 4.49 11.58 0.77
N THR A 133 4.45 10.58 -0.10
CA THR A 133 4.65 10.78 -1.54
C THR A 133 3.55 11.65 -2.17
N MET A 134 2.37 11.73 -1.55
CA MET A 134 1.28 12.62 -1.99
C MET A 134 1.52 14.09 -1.59
N ILE A 135 2.38 14.36 -0.59
CA ILE A 135 2.90 15.71 -0.28
C ILE A 135 4.05 16.06 -1.22
N ALA A 136 4.95 15.10 -1.48
CA ALA A 136 6.10 15.32 -2.37
C ALA A 136 5.69 15.67 -3.82
N ALA A 137 4.71 14.94 -4.36
CA ALA A 137 4.33 15.07 -5.77
C ALA A 137 3.91 16.49 -6.22
N PRO A 138 3.01 17.21 -5.53
CA PRO A 138 2.64 18.57 -5.92
C PRO A 138 3.76 19.60 -5.76
N LEU A 139 4.79 19.33 -4.95
CA LEU A 139 5.97 20.19 -4.90
C LEU A 139 6.82 20.08 -6.18
N LEU A 140 6.79 18.91 -6.83
CA LEU A 140 7.55 18.65 -8.05
C LEU A 140 6.80 19.07 -9.32
N ASP A 141 5.47 18.91 -9.32
CA ASP A 141 4.60 19.34 -10.42
C ASP A 141 3.17 19.53 -9.90
N GLU A 142 2.81 20.78 -9.60
CA GLU A 142 1.50 21.18 -9.09
C GLU A 142 0.40 21.15 -10.16
N ASN A 143 0.77 21.06 -11.45
CA ASN A 143 -0.16 21.14 -12.59
C ASN A 143 -0.72 19.77 -13.01
N ARG A 144 -0.39 18.71 -12.28
CA ARG A 144 -0.86 17.35 -12.59
C ARG A 144 -2.36 17.23 -12.39
N PHE A 145 -3.01 16.51 -13.31
CA PHE A 145 -4.43 16.16 -13.20
C PHE A 145 -4.76 15.25 -12.00
N SER A 146 -3.79 14.47 -11.53
CA SER A 146 -4.00 13.51 -10.44
C SER A 146 -2.70 13.13 -9.76
N TYR A 147 -2.79 13.02 -8.43
CA TYR A 147 -1.72 12.58 -7.54
C TYR A 147 -1.94 11.18 -6.99
N SER A 148 -2.83 10.37 -7.59
CA SER A 148 -3.03 8.99 -7.14
C SER A 148 -1.78 8.15 -7.41
N LEU A 149 -1.52 7.18 -6.53
CA LEU A 149 -0.41 6.25 -6.64
C LEU A 149 -0.28 5.63 -8.04
N ASN A 150 -1.40 5.20 -8.63
CA ASN A 150 -1.44 4.61 -9.97
C ASN A 150 -1.00 5.60 -11.06
N ASN A 151 -1.44 6.87 -10.98
CA ASN A 151 -1.08 7.88 -11.98
C ASN A 151 0.37 8.33 -11.82
N LEU A 152 0.85 8.49 -10.58
CA LEU A 152 2.25 8.81 -10.31
C LEU A 152 3.17 7.66 -10.75
N GLY A 153 2.85 6.41 -10.40
CA GLY A 153 3.63 5.25 -10.82
C GLY A 153 3.71 5.10 -12.34
N ARG A 154 2.59 5.30 -13.04
CA ARG A 154 2.56 5.28 -14.50
C ARG A 154 3.45 6.35 -15.10
N ASP A 155 3.34 7.59 -14.64
CA ASP A 155 3.95 8.73 -15.32
C ASP A 155 5.45 8.90 -14.97
N TYR A 156 5.85 8.57 -13.74
CA TYR A 156 7.23 8.73 -13.29
C TYR A 156 8.07 7.46 -13.42
N LEU A 157 7.46 6.27 -13.31
CA LEU A 157 8.18 4.99 -13.27
C LEU A 157 7.82 4.06 -14.44
N ASN A 158 6.86 4.46 -15.29
CA ASN A 158 6.26 3.59 -16.30
C ASN A 158 5.75 2.26 -15.70
N ASP A 159 5.37 2.28 -14.42
CA ASP A 159 4.92 1.12 -13.65
C ASP A 159 3.39 1.13 -13.62
N ARG A 160 2.76 0.09 -14.16
CA ARG A 160 1.31 -0.05 -14.23
C ARG A 160 0.91 -1.28 -13.43
N LYS A 161 0.12 -1.08 -12.38
CA LYS A 161 -0.42 -2.17 -11.57
C LYS A 161 -1.22 -3.15 -12.42
N ASN A 162 -0.99 -4.44 -12.21
CA ASN A 162 -1.82 -5.47 -12.80
C ASN A 162 -2.96 -5.81 -11.84
N GLU A 163 -4.08 -5.10 -11.97
CA GLU A 163 -5.30 -5.31 -11.18
C GLU A 163 -6.26 -6.31 -11.84
N LYS A 164 -5.83 -7.05 -12.88
CA LYS A 164 -6.73 -7.89 -13.69
C LYS A 164 -7.40 -8.98 -12.84
N GLU A 165 -6.62 -9.67 -12.02
CA GLU A 165 -7.10 -10.75 -11.18
C GLU A 165 -8.06 -10.23 -10.09
N LEU A 166 -7.67 -9.17 -9.39
CA LEU A 166 -8.51 -8.48 -8.39
C LEU A 166 -9.85 -8.04 -8.99
N ARG A 167 -9.82 -7.39 -10.16
CA ARG A 167 -11.04 -6.90 -10.83
C ARG A 167 -11.93 -8.03 -11.33
N ALA A 168 -11.35 -9.12 -11.82
CA ALA A 168 -12.10 -10.30 -12.20
C ALA A 168 -12.79 -10.93 -10.98
N ALA A 169 -12.05 -11.12 -9.89
CA ALA A 169 -12.60 -11.66 -8.65
C ALA A 169 -13.71 -10.77 -8.08
N ALA A 170 -13.50 -9.45 -8.01
CA ALA A 170 -14.52 -8.51 -7.53
C ALA A 170 -15.80 -8.56 -8.39
N LYS A 171 -15.66 -8.65 -9.71
CA LYS A 171 -16.78 -8.81 -10.63
C LYS A 171 -17.54 -10.11 -10.39
N ASP A 172 -16.83 -11.22 -10.23
CA ASP A 172 -17.44 -12.53 -10.00
C ASP A 172 -18.15 -12.61 -8.64
N TRP A 173 -17.65 -11.86 -7.65
CA TRP A 173 -18.26 -11.72 -6.33
C TRP A 173 -19.36 -10.66 -6.26
N GLY A 174 -19.54 -9.87 -7.32
CA GLY A 174 -20.55 -8.81 -7.37
C GLY A 174 -20.29 -7.66 -6.40
N ILE A 175 -19.02 -7.32 -6.17
CA ILE A 175 -18.59 -6.31 -5.19
C ILE A 175 -17.78 -5.18 -5.85
N ASP A 176 -17.65 -4.05 -5.15
CA ASP A 176 -16.75 -2.98 -5.56
C ASP A 176 -15.27 -3.32 -5.23
N PRO A 177 -14.36 -3.34 -6.22
CA PRO A 177 -12.96 -3.74 -6.02
C PRO A 177 -12.13 -2.77 -5.18
N LYS A 178 -12.65 -1.57 -4.86
CA LYS A 178 -11.98 -0.58 -4.02
C LYS A 178 -12.58 -0.53 -2.62
N ALA A 179 -13.90 -0.48 -2.51
CA ALA A 179 -14.59 -0.34 -1.23
C ALA A 179 -14.78 -1.67 -0.49
N GLU A 180 -14.77 -2.80 -1.20
CA GLU A 180 -15.20 -4.09 -0.68
C GLU A 180 -14.16 -5.21 -0.82
N LEU A 181 -12.90 -4.90 -1.16
CA LEU A 181 -11.81 -5.87 -1.31
C LEU A 181 -11.61 -6.77 -0.07
N TRP A 182 -12.01 -6.29 1.10
CA TRP A 182 -12.01 -7.06 2.35
C TRP A 182 -12.92 -8.28 2.33
N LYS A 183 -13.90 -8.33 1.42
CA LYS A 183 -14.79 -9.48 1.23
C LYS A 183 -14.12 -10.61 0.46
N LEU A 184 -13.10 -10.32 -0.35
CA LEU A 184 -12.40 -11.31 -1.18
C LEU A 184 -11.43 -12.18 -0.37
N PRO A 185 -11.12 -13.39 -0.84
CA PRO A 185 -9.98 -14.15 -0.34
C PRO A 185 -8.69 -13.33 -0.49
N ALA A 186 -7.81 -13.40 0.52
CA ALA A 186 -6.58 -12.60 0.56
C ALA A 186 -5.71 -12.76 -0.70
N ARG A 187 -5.75 -13.93 -1.34
CA ARG A 187 -4.99 -14.23 -2.57
C ARG A 187 -5.24 -13.25 -3.72
N TYR A 188 -6.44 -12.71 -3.83
CA TYR A 188 -6.79 -11.76 -4.90
C TYR A 188 -6.32 -10.33 -4.60
N VAL A 189 -5.97 -10.04 -3.35
CA VAL A 189 -5.57 -8.71 -2.88
C VAL A 189 -4.05 -8.65 -2.63
N GLY A 190 -3.42 -9.77 -2.30
CA GLY A 190 -2.02 -9.78 -1.87
C GLY A 190 -1.03 -9.16 -2.85
N ARG A 191 -1.08 -9.54 -4.13
CA ARG A 191 -0.23 -8.95 -5.17
C ARG A 191 -0.50 -7.45 -5.37
N TYR A 192 -1.75 -7.03 -5.23
CA TYR A 192 -2.12 -5.62 -5.34
C TYR A 192 -1.51 -4.82 -4.19
N ALA A 193 -1.74 -5.23 -2.94
CA ALA A 193 -1.23 -4.55 -1.76
C ALA A 193 0.31 -4.52 -1.72
N GLU A 194 0.96 -5.62 -2.14
CA GLU A 194 2.42 -5.68 -2.33
C GLU A 194 2.93 -4.64 -3.34
N GLN A 195 2.24 -4.50 -4.48
CA GLN A 195 2.57 -3.50 -5.49
C GLN A 195 2.38 -2.08 -4.96
N ASP A 196 1.37 -1.81 -4.14
CA ASP A 196 1.11 -0.49 -3.56
C ASP A 196 2.26 -0.04 -2.65
N ALA A 197 2.70 -0.89 -1.73
CA ALA A 197 3.83 -0.59 -0.87
C ALA A 197 5.15 -0.46 -1.65
N ALA A 198 5.41 -1.38 -2.59
CA ALA A 198 6.63 -1.35 -3.41
C ALA A 198 6.69 -0.10 -4.31
N LEU A 199 5.57 0.26 -4.95
CA LEU A 199 5.47 1.43 -5.81
C LEU A 199 5.64 2.73 -5.01
N THR A 200 5.06 2.78 -3.80
CA THR A 200 5.23 3.90 -2.87
C THR A 200 6.70 4.12 -2.53
N LEU A 201 7.45 3.05 -2.24
CA LEU A 201 8.89 3.13 -1.97
C LEU A 201 9.69 3.60 -3.19
N LYS A 202 9.40 3.04 -4.37
CA LYS A 202 10.05 3.43 -5.63
C LYS A 202 9.83 4.90 -5.95
N LEU A 203 8.60 5.39 -5.78
CA LEU A 203 8.27 6.81 -5.99
C LEU A 203 9.04 7.70 -5.03
N TRP A 204 9.13 7.33 -3.75
CA TRP A 204 9.91 8.12 -2.81
C TRP A 204 11.39 8.19 -3.18
N ASN A 205 12.01 7.07 -3.57
CA ASN A 205 13.41 7.07 -3.99
C ASN A 205 13.68 8.04 -5.16
N LEU A 206 12.73 8.15 -6.09
CA LEU A 206 12.79 9.12 -7.19
C LEU A 206 12.55 10.56 -6.69
N PHE A 207 11.49 10.77 -5.91
CA PHE A 207 11.08 12.09 -5.44
C PHE A 207 12.10 12.71 -4.49
N GLU A 208 12.75 11.92 -3.63
CA GLU A 208 13.86 12.39 -2.78
C GLU A 208 14.94 13.05 -3.63
N THR A 209 15.36 12.40 -4.71
CA THR A 209 16.40 12.92 -5.62
C THR A 209 15.94 14.20 -6.32
N GLU A 210 14.71 14.25 -6.81
CA GLU A 210 14.20 15.44 -7.50
C GLU A 210 13.93 16.61 -6.53
N ILE A 211 13.47 16.35 -5.30
CA ILE A 211 13.30 17.38 -4.26
C ILE A 211 14.63 18.05 -3.95
N GLU A 212 15.69 17.27 -3.74
CA GLU A 212 17.03 17.79 -3.48
C GLU A 212 17.55 18.62 -4.66
N LYS A 213 17.43 18.07 -5.88
CA LYS A 213 17.87 18.73 -7.12
C LYS A 213 17.16 20.07 -7.37
N ASN A 214 15.89 20.18 -7.00
CA ASN A 214 15.10 21.41 -7.14
C ASN A 214 15.16 22.32 -5.89
N SER A 215 15.98 21.98 -4.88
CA SER A 215 16.11 22.75 -3.63
C SER A 215 14.79 22.92 -2.88
N LEU A 216 13.94 21.88 -2.89
CA LEU A 216 12.60 21.88 -2.27
C LEU A 216 12.58 21.23 -0.88
N THR A 217 13.73 20.78 -0.37
CA THR A 217 13.83 20.01 0.89
C THR A 217 13.18 20.74 2.06
N ASP A 218 13.46 22.02 2.27
CA ASP A 218 12.91 22.78 3.40
C ASP A 218 11.38 22.90 3.35
N VAL A 219 10.83 23.07 2.14
CA VAL A 219 9.38 23.12 1.92
C VAL A 219 8.76 21.75 2.18
N PHE A 220 9.40 20.67 1.70
CA PHE A 220 8.92 19.31 1.95
C PHE A 220 8.93 18.96 3.45
N GLU A 221 9.98 19.34 4.18
CA GLU A 221 10.05 19.13 5.64
C GLU A 221 8.98 19.94 6.38
N LEU A 222 8.76 21.19 5.96
CA LEU A 222 7.70 22.02 6.53
C LEU A 222 6.32 21.35 6.34
N GLU A 223 5.96 20.98 5.12
CA GLU A 223 4.67 20.33 4.83
C GLU A 223 4.54 18.98 5.56
N SER A 224 5.60 18.17 5.58
CA SER A 224 5.62 16.88 6.28
C SER A 224 5.45 17.03 7.79
N SER A 225 5.98 18.11 8.38
CA SER A 225 5.85 18.38 9.82
C SER A 225 4.39 18.67 10.26
N LEU A 226 3.51 19.00 9.32
CA LEU A 226 2.09 19.26 9.60
C LEU A 226 1.26 17.97 9.71
N VAL A 227 1.77 16.82 9.26
CA VAL A 227 1.01 15.55 9.26
C VAL A 227 0.45 15.17 10.64
N PRO A 228 1.23 15.22 11.75
CA PRO A 228 0.70 14.96 13.09
C PRO A 228 -0.39 15.94 13.52
N LEU A 229 -0.26 17.22 13.14
CA LEU A 229 -1.27 18.24 13.44
C LEU A 229 -2.58 17.96 12.70
N LEU A 230 -2.50 17.63 11.40
CA LEU A 230 -3.67 17.29 10.58
C LEU A 230 -4.42 16.07 11.12
N LEU A 231 -3.69 15.05 11.59
CA LEU A 231 -4.29 13.90 12.27
C LEU A 231 -5.06 14.31 13.53
N ASN A 232 -4.43 15.12 14.39
CA ASN A 232 -5.08 15.62 15.62
C ASN A 232 -6.30 16.48 15.32
N MET A 233 -6.27 17.31 14.27
CA MET A 233 -7.42 18.10 13.85
C MET A 233 -8.59 17.22 13.39
N ARG A 234 -8.31 16.19 12.59
CA ARG A 234 -9.33 15.23 12.13
C ARG A 234 -9.96 14.45 13.29
N GLU A 235 -9.13 13.99 14.23
CA GLU A 235 -9.60 13.29 15.44
C GLU A 235 -10.48 14.18 16.33
N LYS A 236 -10.10 15.46 16.48
CA LYS A 236 -10.87 16.41 17.27
C LYS A 236 -12.23 16.74 16.64
N GLY A 237 -12.28 16.80 15.31
CA GLY A 237 -13.47 17.18 14.56
C GLY A 237 -13.94 18.61 14.85
N VAL A 238 -15.14 18.93 14.37
CA VAL A 238 -15.88 20.17 14.65
C VAL A 238 -17.30 19.79 15.07
N ARG A 239 -17.88 20.58 15.99
CA ARG A 239 -19.27 20.41 16.44
C ARG A 239 -20.24 21.14 15.53
#